data_AF-A0A453GID8-F1
#
_entry.id   AF-A0A453GID8-F1
#
_cell.length_a   1.000
_cell.length_b   1.000
_cell.length_c   1.000
_cell.angle_alpha   90.00
_cell.angle_beta   90.00
_cell.angle_gamma   90.00
#
_symmetry.space_group_name_H-M   'P 1'
#
loop_
_entity.id
_entity.type
_entity.pdbx_description
1 polymer ?
#
loop_
_entity_poly.entity_id
_entity_poly.type
_entity_poly.pdbx_seq_one_letter_code
_entity_poly.pdbx_strand_id
1 'polypeptide(L)'
;MTDAWTDIRGRGVMNLVVHSAHGVVFLNSVDCSAVKKDGKYIFELVDRCIEEVGEKHVVQVVTDNASVNQAASTLLKAKRPNIFWNGCAAHSIDLMLEDIGKLKTVDSTITQARAITVFLYAHTRVWSLMREFLGKDLVRSGITRFATAYLNLKSMLDNKKEL
;
A
#
# COMPACT_ATOMS: atom_id res chain seq x y z
N MET A 1 -8.16 10.50 -5.10
CA MET A 1 -7.11 9.63 -4.54
C MET A 1 -6.21 9.19 -5.67
N THR A 2 -4.90 9.17 -5.45
CA THR A 2 -3.95 8.58 -6.38
C THR A 2 -3.24 7.40 -5.74
N ASP A 3 -3.16 6.28 -6.43
CA ASP A 3 -2.46 5.09 -5.97
C ASP A 3 -1.38 4.74 -6.98
N ALA A 4 -0.12 4.79 -6.56
CA ALA A 4 1.03 4.56 -7.42
C ALA A 4 1.81 3.36 -6.90
N TRP A 5 2.22 2.50 -7.83
CA TRP A 5 3.14 1.42 -7.52
C TRP A 5 4.13 1.22 -8.66
N THR A 6 5.23 0.54 -8.36
CA THR A 6 6.25 0.16 -9.33
C THR A 6 6.57 -1.31 -9.09
N ASP A 7 6.59 -2.10 -10.15
CA ASP A 7 6.91 -3.52 -10.06
C ASP A 7 8.43 -3.78 -10.02
N ILE A 8 8.81 -5.04 -9.80
CA ILE A 8 10.22 -5.46 -9.75
C ILE A 8 10.97 -5.28 -11.09
N ARG A 9 10.26 -5.05 -12.20
CA ARG A 9 10.82 -4.79 -13.53
C ARG A 9 10.91 -3.28 -13.82
N GLY A 10 10.62 -2.44 -12.84
CA GLY A 10 10.64 -0.98 -12.99
C GLY A 10 9.42 -0.42 -13.72
N ARG A 11 8.38 -1.23 -13.98
CA ARG A 11 7.15 -0.75 -14.61
C ARG A 11 6.30 -0.05 -13.58
N GLY A 12 5.99 1.22 -13.84
CA GLY A 12 5.25 2.08 -12.93
C GLY A 12 3.85 2.31 -13.44
N VAL A 13 2.86 2.26 -12.55
CA VAL A 13 1.48 2.67 -12.86
C VAL A 13 1.00 3.63 -11.79
N MET A 14 0.18 4.60 -12.19
CA MET A 14 -0.52 5.50 -11.30
C MET A 14 -2.02 5.48 -11.61
N ASN A 15 -2.80 5.05 -10.63
CA ASN A 15 -4.26 4.97 -10.70
C ASN A 15 -4.88 6.24 -10.12
N LEU A 16 -5.92 6.74 -10.77
CA LEU A 16 -6.71 7.89 -10.35
C LEU A 16 -8.12 7.41 -9.99
N VAL A 17 -8.50 7.66 -8.75
CA VAL A 17 -9.77 7.19 -8.18
C VAL A 17 -10.48 8.35 -7.50
N VAL A 18 -11.75 8.55 -7.84
CA VAL A 18 -12.61 9.60 -7.28
C VAL A 18 -13.53 8.98 -6.25
N HIS A 19 -13.62 9.61 -5.08
CA HIS A 19 -14.50 9.21 -3.99
C HIS A 19 -15.56 10.29 -3.77
N SER A 20 -16.82 9.87 -3.61
CA SER A 20 -17.93 10.74 -3.27
C SER A 20 -18.90 10.03 -2.31
N ALA A 21 -19.92 10.75 -1.83
CA ALA A 21 -21.00 10.16 -1.04
C ALA A 21 -21.75 9.03 -1.78
N HIS A 22 -21.72 9.01 -3.11
CA HIS A 22 -22.38 8.00 -3.94
C HIS A 22 -21.49 6.77 -4.21
N GLY A 23 -20.25 6.79 -3.72
CA GLY A 23 -19.31 5.68 -3.87
C GLY A 23 -18.00 6.08 -4.55
N VAL A 24 -17.33 5.06 -5.08
CA VAL A 24 -15.97 5.14 -5.61
C VAL A 24 -15.99 4.86 -7.11
N VAL A 25 -15.33 5.73 -7.88
CA VAL A 25 -15.21 5.58 -9.33
C VAL A 25 -13.73 5.56 -9.68
N PHE A 26 -13.33 4.52 -10.40
CA PHE A 26 -12.03 4.49 -11.07
C PHE A 26 -12.10 5.40 -12.29
N LEU A 27 -11.26 6.44 -12.32
CA LEU A 27 -11.28 7.43 -13.39
C LEU A 27 -10.32 7.04 -14.50
N ASN A 28 -9.07 6.73 -14.14
CA ASN A 28 -8.02 6.44 -15.12
C ASN A 28 -6.85 5.66 -14.49
N SER A 29 -6.04 5.04 -15.34
CA SER A 29 -4.74 4.47 -14.99
C SER A 29 -3.70 4.91 -16.01
N VAL A 30 -2.59 5.45 -15.52
CA VAL A 30 -1.54 6.04 -16.34
C VAL A 30 -0.28 5.19 -16.20
N ASP A 31 0.27 4.79 -17.35
CA ASP A 31 1.59 4.16 -17.40
C ASP A 31 2.66 5.23 -17.11
N CYS A 32 3.45 4.98 -16.08
CA CYS A 32 4.55 5.83 -15.64
C CYS A 32 5.91 5.11 -15.76
N SER A 33 6.00 4.04 -16.54
CA SER A 33 7.22 3.23 -16.67
C SER A 33 8.38 3.99 -17.33
N ALA A 34 8.08 4.88 -18.28
CA ALA A 34 9.08 5.66 -19.01
C ALA A 34 9.33 7.06 -18.43
N VAL A 35 8.66 7.42 -17.33
CA VAL A 35 8.64 8.79 -16.82
C VAL A 35 9.15 8.84 -15.39
N LYS A 36 9.98 9.85 -15.10
CA LYS A 36 10.37 10.13 -13.72
C LYS A 36 9.15 10.67 -12.97
N LYS A 37 8.70 9.92 -11.95
CA LYS A 37 7.61 10.31 -11.05
C LYS A 37 8.06 11.41 -10.08
N ASP A 38 8.41 12.59 -10.60
CA ASP A 38 8.69 13.76 -9.78
C ASP A 38 7.42 14.51 -9.38
N GLY A 39 7.54 15.45 -8.45
CA GLY A 39 6.39 16.18 -7.93
C GLY A 39 5.67 17.02 -8.99
N LYS A 40 6.34 17.45 -10.06
CA LYS A 40 5.70 18.20 -11.14
C LYS A 40 4.82 17.29 -11.98
N TYR A 41 5.33 16.12 -12.36
CA TYR A 41 4.55 15.12 -13.10
C TYR A 41 3.31 14.66 -12.32
N ILE A 42 3.49 14.38 -11.02
CA ILE A 42 2.38 14.00 -10.13
C ILE A 42 1.34 15.13 -10.03
N PHE A 43 1.79 16.38 -9.89
CA PHE A 43 0.91 17.54 -9.89
C PHE A 43 0.12 17.66 -11.20
N GLU A 44 0.76 17.57 -12.36
CA GLU A 44 0.10 17.67 -13.67
C GLU A 44 -0.94 16.57 -13.89
N LEU A 45 -0.70 15.36 -13.39
CA LEU A 45 -1.69 14.27 -13.42
C LEU A 45 -2.91 14.57 -12.55
N VAL A 46 -2.67 14.99 -11.32
CA VAL A 46 -3.73 15.34 -10.37
C VAL A 46 -4.53 16.54 -10.86
N ASP A 47 -3.86 17.55 -11.40
CA ASP A 47 -4.48 18.77 -11.88
C ASP A 47 -5.40 18.52 -13.09
N ARG A 48 -4.97 17.68 -14.05
CA ARG A 48 -5.85 17.21 -15.14
C ARG A 48 -7.06 16.44 -14.62
N CYS A 49 -6.87 15.58 -13.63
CA CYS A 49 -7.97 14.86 -12.98
C CYS A 49 -8.97 15.83 -12.32
N ILE A 50 -8.50 16.90 -11.69
CA ILE A 50 -9.36 17.92 -11.08
C ILE A 50 -10.11 18.71 -12.15
N GLU A 51 -9.49 19.01 -13.28
CA GLU A 51 -10.15 19.68 -14.41
C GLU A 51 -11.26 18.82 -15.01
N GLU A 52 -11.01 17.51 -15.18
CA GLU A 52 -12.00 16.55 -15.69
C GLU A 52 -13.20 16.37 -14.75
N VAL A 53 -12.95 16.28 -13.43
CA VAL A 53 -14.02 16.17 -12.41
C VAL A 53 -14.73 17.52 -12.19
N GLY A 54 -14.02 18.62 -12.43
CA GLY A 54 -14.43 19.98 -12.09
C GLY A 54 -14.02 20.38 -10.67
N GLU A 55 -13.22 21.44 -10.57
CA GLU A 55 -12.64 21.93 -9.31
C GLU A 55 -13.65 22.11 -8.17
N LYS A 56 -14.84 22.64 -8.47
CA LYS A 56 -15.92 22.85 -7.48
C LYS A 56 -16.42 21.55 -6.80
N HIS A 57 -16.10 20.39 -7.37
CA HIS A 57 -16.49 19.07 -6.87
C HIS A 57 -15.35 18.37 -6.12
N VAL A 58 -14.16 18.97 -6.07
CA VAL A 58 -12.98 18.37 -5.42
C VAL A 58 -12.67 19.13 -4.15
N VAL A 59 -12.69 18.43 -3.02
CA VAL A 59 -12.30 18.98 -1.71
C VAL A 59 -10.90 18.54 -1.29
N GLN A 60 -10.45 17.37 -1.75
CA GLN A 60 -9.24 16.74 -1.23
C GLN A 60 -8.57 15.82 -2.25
N VAL A 61 -7.25 15.87 -2.27
CA VAL A 61 -6.37 14.89 -2.91
C VAL A 61 -5.73 14.04 -1.81
N VAL A 62 -5.71 12.73 -2.01
CA VAL A 62 -5.11 11.75 -1.10
C VAL A 62 -4.10 10.93 -1.87
N THR A 63 -2.86 10.89 -1.40
CA THR A 63 -1.73 10.14 -2.00
C THR A 63 -0.99 9.37 -0.91
N ASP A 64 -0.06 8.49 -1.26
CA ASP A 64 0.86 7.93 -0.27
C ASP A 64 1.77 9.03 0.36
N ASN A 65 2.55 8.66 1.36
CA ASN A 65 3.42 9.60 2.09
C ASN A 65 4.81 9.69 1.44
N ALA A 66 4.94 9.33 0.16
CA ALA A 66 6.21 9.45 -0.54
C ALA A 66 6.67 10.91 -0.58
N SER A 67 7.96 11.15 -0.34
CA SER A 67 8.54 12.51 -0.26
C SER A 67 8.32 13.33 -1.54
N VAL A 68 8.25 12.66 -2.70
CA VAL A 68 7.97 13.29 -4.01
C VAL A 68 6.64 14.04 -4.05
N ASN A 69 5.66 13.63 -3.21
CA ASN A 69 4.35 14.28 -3.16
C ASN A 69 4.39 15.66 -2.51
N GLN A 70 5.42 15.99 -1.72
CA GLN A 70 5.53 17.30 -1.06
C GLN A 70 5.68 18.44 -2.08
N ALA A 71 6.41 18.20 -3.16
CA ALA A 71 6.54 19.18 -4.25
C ALA A 71 5.21 19.33 -5.00
N ALA A 72 4.51 18.23 -5.27
CA ALA A 72 3.21 18.25 -5.92
C ALA A 72 2.15 18.97 -5.07
N SER A 73 2.12 18.73 -3.76
CA SER A 73 1.19 19.38 -2.84
C SER A 73 1.41 20.89 -2.76
N THR A 74 2.68 21.32 -2.82
CA THR A 74 3.03 22.75 -2.82
C THR A 74 2.52 23.43 -4.09
N LEU A 75 2.71 22.80 -5.25
CA LEU A 75 2.19 23.30 -6.52
C LEU A 75 0.65 23.36 -6.53
N LEU A 76 -0.01 22.31 -6.01
CA LEU A 76 -1.48 22.28 -5.92
C LEU A 76 -1.99 23.40 -5.02
N LYS A 77 -1.39 23.60 -3.85
CA LYS A 77 -1.79 24.66 -2.92
C LYS A 77 -1.66 26.05 -3.53
N ALA A 78 -0.65 26.27 -4.38
CA ALA A 78 -0.46 27.53 -5.09
C ALA A 78 -1.52 27.76 -6.18
N LYS A 79 -1.86 26.73 -6.98
CA LYS A 79 -2.86 26.84 -8.06
C LYS A 79 -4.30 26.84 -7.53
N ARG A 80 -4.58 26.03 -6.50
CA ARG A 80 -5.92 25.68 -6.01
C ARG A 80 -5.97 25.72 -4.48
N PRO A 81 -5.95 26.90 -3.86
CA PRO A 81 -5.80 27.05 -2.40
C PRO A 81 -6.94 26.43 -1.58
N ASN A 82 -8.09 26.16 -2.20
CA ASN A 82 -9.27 25.58 -1.55
C ASN A 82 -9.27 24.04 -1.54
N ILE A 83 -8.30 23.38 -2.20
CA ILE A 83 -8.19 21.92 -2.25
C ILE A 83 -7.07 21.46 -1.31
N PHE A 84 -7.40 20.53 -0.41
CA PHE A 84 -6.42 19.98 0.53
C PHE A 84 -5.65 18.81 -0.10
N TRP A 85 -4.37 18.71 0.24
CA TRP A 85 -3.56 17.52 -0.07
C TRP A 85 -3.17 16.82 1.23
N ASN A 86 -3.59 15.56 1.39
CA ASN A 86 -3.28 14.77 2.58
C ASN A 86 -2.60 13.44 2.22
N GLY A 87 -1.77 12.98 3.14
CA GLY A 87 -1.18 11.65 3.10
C GLY A 87 -2.19 10.55 3.40
N CYS A 88 -1.90 9.34 2.91
CA CYS A 88 -2.75 8.17 3.06
C CYS A 88 -2.64 7.62 4.48
N ALA A 89 -3.76 7.60 5.21
CA ALA A 89 -3.80 7.07 6.56
C ALA A 89 -3.39 5.58 6.64
N ALA A 90 -3.80 4.76 5.65
CA ALA A 90 -3.41 3.36 5.61
C ALA A 90 -1.89 3.19 5.45
N HIS A 91 -1.25 4.03 4.63
CA HIS A 91 0.19 4.02 4.49
C HIS A 91 0.90 4.54 5.75
N SER A 92 0.36 5.57 6.41
CA SER A 92 0.87 6.02 7.71
C SER A 92 0.86 4.90 8.76
N ILE A 93 -0.22 4.13 8.84
CA ILE A 93 -0.32 2.99 9.76
C ILE A 93 0.68 1.90 9.38
N ASP A 94 0.86 1.60 8.09
CA ASP A 94 1.83 0.61 7.64
C ASP A 94 3.28 1.01 8.03
N LEU A 95 3.62 2.30 7.94
CA LEU A 95 4.92 2.83 8.40
C LEU A 95 5.06 2.77 9.93
N MET A 96 3.99 3.04 10.69
CA MET A 96 4.03 2.85 12.15
C MET A 96 4.31 1.38 12.52
N LEU A 97 3.70 0.44 11.78
CA LEU A 97 3.95 -0.98 11.96
C LEU A 97 5.38 -1.36 11.54
N GLU A 98 5.96 -0.72 10.54
CA GLU A 98 7.38 -0.87 10.21
C GLU A 98 8.27 -0.53 11.41
N ASP A 99 8.04 0.62 12.04
CA ASP A 99 8.86 1.09 13.15
C ASP A 99 8.70 0.24 14.41
N ILE A 100 7.50 -0.25 14.69
CA ILE A 100 7.27 -1.25 15.74
C ILE A 100 8.01 -2.56 15.38
N GLY A 101 8.01 -2.93 14.12
CA GLY A 101 8.68 -4.13 13.60
C GLY A 101 10.18 -4.13 13.86
N LYS A 102 10.82 -2.94 13.87
CA LYS A 102 12.27 -2.76 14.13
C LYS A 102 12.66 -2.98 15.60
N LEU A 103 11.71 -3.07 16.53
CA LEU A 103 12.02 -3.38 17.93
C LEU A 103 12.60 -4.80 18.02
N LYS A 104 13.77 -4.97 18.65
CA LYS A 104 14.55 -6.23 18.65
C LYS A 104 13.71 -7.49 18.92
N THR A 105 12.83 -7.46 19.91
CA THR A 105 11.98 -8.61 20.25
C THR A 105 10.93 -8.89 19.17
N VAL A 106 10.35 -7.84 18.60
CA VAL A 106 9.35 -7.93 17.53
C VAL A 106 10.01 -8.42 16.25
N ASP A 107 11.14 -7.84 15.85
CA ASP A 107 11.93 -8.22 14.68
C ASP A 107 12.32 -9.70 14.71
N SER A 108 12.86 -10.16 15.86
CA SER A 108 13.21 -11.58 16.05
C SER A 108 11.98 -12.49 15.91
N THR A 109 10.84 -12.09 16.47
CA THR A 109 9.58 -12.86 16.39
C THR A 109 9.06 -12.93 14.95
N ILE A 110 9.05 -11.80 14.23
CA ILE A 110 8.66 -11.73 12.82
C ILE A 110 9.59 -12.61 11.97
N THR A 111 10.89 -12.55 12.21
CA THR A 111 11.89 -13.34 11.47
C THR A 111 11.67 -14.84 11.66
N GLN A 112 11.45 -15.29 12.90
CA GLN A 112 11.17 -16.70 13.20
C GLN A 112 9.86 -17.17 12.58
N ALA A 113 8.78 -16.39 12.71
CA ALA A 113 7.49 -16.69 12.11
C ALA A 113 7.57 -16.79 10.58
N ARG A 114 8.31 -15.87 9.95
CA ARG A 114 8.58 -15.90 8.52
C ARG A 114 9.36 -17.15 8.12
N ALA A 115 10.36 -17.57 8.88
CA ALA A 115 11.13 -18.78 8.60
C ALA A 115 10.24 -20.04 8.62
N ILE A 116 9.37 -20.16 9.63
CA ILE A 116 8.40 -21.26 9.72
C ILE A 116 7.45 -21.24 8.52
N THR A 117 6.87 -20.06 8.22
CA THR A 117 5.93 -19.93 7.09
C THR A 117 6.61 -20.26 5.77
N VAL A 118 7.86 -19.81 5.54
CA VAL A 118 8.63 -20.17 4.35
C VAL A 118 8.85 -21.68 4.27
N PHE A 119 9.22 -22.34 5.37
CA PHE A 119 9.41 -23.79 5.41
C PHE A 119 8.15 -24.55 5.04
N LEU A 120 7.00 -24.18 5.62
CA LEU A 120 5.70 -24.80 5.35
C LEU A 120 5.34 -24.71 3.86
N TYR A 121 5.51 -23.53 3.25
CA TYR A 121 5.14 -23.30 1.85
C TYR A 121 6.20 -23.79 0.84
N ALA A 122 7.47 -23.95 1.24
CA ALA A 122 8.53 -24.39 0.34
C ALA A 122 8.48 -25.89 0.02
N HIS A 123 7.84 -26.70 0.87
CA HIS A 123 7.79 -28.15 0.73
C HIS A 123 6.36 -28.62 0.44
N THR A 124 6.09 -29.06 -0.79
CA THR A 124 4.74 -29.42 -1.25
C THR A 124 4.01 -30.41 -0.31
N ARG A 125 4.74 -31.40 0.23
CA ARG A 125 4.16 -32.40 1.16
C ARG A 125 3.79 -31.77 2.50
N VAL A 126 4.64 -30.91 3.05
CA VAL A 126 4.39 -30.22 4.33
C VAL A 126 3.25 -29.21 4.17
N TRP A 127 3.22 -28.48 3.06
CA TRP A 127 2.13 -27.57 2.73
C TRP A 127 0.78 -28.31 2.61
N SER A 128 0.76 -29.45 1.92
CA SER A 128 -0.45 -30.28 1.80
C SER A 128 -0.94 -30.74 3.17
N LEU A 129 -0.03 -31.20 4.03
CA LEU A 129 -0.35 -31.67 5.38
C LEU A 129 -0.88 -30.52 6.25
N MET A 130 -0.23 -29.36 6.21
CA MET A 130 -0.68 -28.16 6.90
C MET A 130 -2.12 -27.79 6.49
N ARG A 131 -2.44 -27.81 5.20
CA ARG A 131 -3.81 -27.52 4.72
C ARG A 131 -4.84 -28.54 5.16
N GLU A 132 -4.46 -29.81 5.27
CA GLU A 132 -5.33 -30.89 5.77
C GLU A 132 -5.68 -30.67 7.26
N PHE A 133 -4.68 -30.36 8.09
CA PHE A 133 -4.90 -30.12 9.53
C PHE A 133 -5.59 -28.78 9.82
N LEU A 134 -5.22 -27.71 9.11
CA LEU A 134 -5.75 -26.36 9.35
C LEU A 134 -7.09 -26.09 8.64
N GLY A 135 -7.40 -26.83 7.58
CA GLY A 135 -8.54 -26.56 6.70
C GLY A 135 -8.42 -25.24 5.91
N LYS A 136 -7.30 -24.53 6.03
CA LYS A 136 -7.04 -23.22 5.41
C LYS A 136 -5.54 -22.94 5.27
N ASP A 137 -5.21 -21.94 4.47
CA ASP A 137 -3.85 -21.41 4.35
C ASP A 137 -3.52 -20.43 5.50
N LEU A 138 -2.24 -20.36 5.87
CA LEU A 138 -1.74 -19.29 6.74
C LEU A 138 -1.57 -18.00 5.95
N VAL A 139 -1.76 -16.86 6.62
CA VAL A 139 -1.43 -15.57 6.02
C VAL A 139 0.08 -15.50 5.81
N ARG A 140 0.53 -15.28 4.57
CA ARG A 140 1.95 -15.09 4.25
C ARG A 140 2.31 -13.62 4.34
N SER A 141 3.45 -13.33 4.97
CA SER A 141 4.00 -11.97 4.94
C SER A 141 4.35 -11.60 3.49
N GLY A 142 3.74 -10.53 2.99
CA GLY A 142 4.08 -9.92 1.72
C GLY A 142 5.37 -9.11 1.83
N ILE A 143 6.02 -8.85 0.68
CA ILE A 143 7.26 -8.07 0.61
C ILE A 143 6.97 -6.56 0.73
N THR A 144 5.79 -6.12 0.30
CA THR A 144 5.49 -4.70 0.06
C THR A 144 4.65 -4.01 1.14
N ARG A 145 4.18 -4.72 2.18
CA ARG A 145 3.33 -4.15 3.24
C ARG A 145 3.70 -4.72 4.60
N PHE A 146 4.10 -3.87 5.55
CA PHE A 146 4.56 -4.29 6.87
C PHE A 146 3.44 -4.90 7.72
N ALA A 147 2.20 -4.45 7.55
CA ALA A 147 1.03 -5.03 8.21
C ALA A 147 0.89 -6.54 7.98
N THR A 148 1.37 -7.07 6.86
CA THR A 148 1.27 -8.50 6.55
C THR A 148 2.12 -9.38 7.47
N ALA A 149 3.20 -8.85 8.05
CA ALA A 149 3.99 -9.56 9.06
C ALA A 149 3.14 -9.79 10.34
N TYR A 150 2.38 -8.79 10.77
CA TYR A 150 1.50 -8.89 11.93
C TYR A 150 0.31 -9.81 11.66
N LEU A 151 -0.25 -9.78 10.45
CA LEU A 151 -1.29 -10.73 10.05
C LEU A 151 -0.77 -12.17 9.99
N ASN A 152 0.47 -12.37 9.55
CA ASN A 152 1.12 -13.69 9.61
C ASN A 152 1.28 -14.15 11.06
N LEU A 153 1.78 -13.30 11.96
CA LEU A 153 1.88 -13.62 13.39
C LEU A 153 0.52 -13.98 13.99
N LYS A 154 -0.52 -13.20 13.72
CA LYS A 154 -1.88 -13.49 14.17
C LYS A 154 -2.39 -14.82 13.62
N SER A 155 -2.17 -15.07 12.33
CA SER A 155 -2.53 -16.33 11.69
C SER A 155 -1.82 -17.52 12.32
N MET A 156 -0.54 -17.41 12.65
CA MET A 156 0.18 -18.50 13.32
C MET A 156 -0.32 -18.70 14.76
N LEU A 157 -0.57 -17.62 15.49
CA LEU A 157 -1.10 -17.67 16.85
C LEU A 157 -2.48 -18.34 16.91
N ASP A 158 -3.35 -18.02 15.95
CA ASP A 158 -4.72 -18.56 15.89
C ASP A 158 -4.76 -20.06 15.56
N ASN A 159 -3.70 -20.58 14.93
CA ASN A 159 -3.58 -21.99 14.56
C ASN A 159 -2.45 -22.68 15.34
N LYS A 160 -2.05 -22.11 16.49
CA LYS A 160 -0.89 -22.58 17.27
C LYS A 160 -1.04 -24.01 17.79
N LYS A 161 -2.27 -24.50 17.99
CA LYS A 161 -2.47 -25.85 18.53
C LYS A 161 -2.28 -26.92 17.48
N GLU A 162 -2.57 -26.56 16.24
CA GLU A 162 -2.53 -27.42 15.06
C GLU A 162 -1.20 -27.32 14.30
N LEU A 163 -0.43 -26.26 14.54
CA LEU A 163 0.95 -26.03 14.06
C LEU A 163 2.00 -26.63 14.99
#